data_AF-A0A5C6A4Q7-F1
#
_entry.id   AF-A0A5C6A4Q7-F1
#
_cell.length_a   1.000
_cell.length_b   1.000
_cell.length_c   1.000
_cell.angle_alpha   90.00
_cell.angle_beta   90.00
_cell.angle_gamma   90.00
#
_symmetry.space_group_name_H-M   'P 1'
#
loop_
_entity.id
_entity.type
_entity.pdbx_description
1 polymer ?
#
loop_
_entity_poly.entity_id
_entity_poly.type
_entity_poly.pdbx_seq_one_letter_code
_entity_poly.pdbx_strand_id
1 'polypeptide(L)'
;MSFWNRLPLKVILPLCAAWLFSPTPHLIHGQDETPNPDKEAFEASDEVKSILVPLFSQISKADMSRAKVELAVETVMNGEIVSKEESTFQIASKYPASYTIYYKSAEDRMRIFSDGQLSTVAMSPEAFFELPDVLDCQAVVRSSPITLGPYPEPMLALTMAGVDPALTFLSGMNSVDVIGPTKFRGRTDSIRLRGQQDDGVTWDFWVTDDAQHRPLRLLINLTPMLVATGQVRVPQGYELSLRYDFVSWRITGEVDENLFRFSADQEATKYASLEDYNKKKELKLGHHPLLGKSVPAYTLRMLDGSELSSEELKDKIVVLDFWATWCTPCMKAMPVIAKTVNSYADQDVVFFAVNVGENANLVKGFAEEQDWGVDVAVDPQGDMIEALSAKRIPLTLVIGKGGVVEAAHVGYPGPEALAQRFKDELDVLVQGGRIASSKE
;
A
#
# COMPACT_ATOMS: atom_id res chain seq x y z
N MET A 1 -5.12 24.28 17.98
CA MET A 1 -4.08 24.18 16.93
C MET A 1 -3.55 22.77 16.96
N SER A 2 -4.22 21.85 16.26
CA SER A 2 -4.17 20.41 16.53
C SER A 2 -3.63 19.62 15.35
N PHE A 3 -2.35 19.24 15.46
CA PHE A 3 -1.77 17.89 15.43
C PHE A 3 -2.17 16.84 14.37
N TRP A 4 -3.22 17.00 13.56
CA TRP A 4 -3.73 15.98 12.61
C TRP A 4 -2.93 15.87 11.29
N ASN A 5 -1.68 16.32 11.27
CA ASN A 5 -0.98 16.63 10.02
C ASN A 5 0.01 15.55 9.53
N ARG A 6 0.04 14.34 10.11
CA ARG A 6 1.06 13.33 9.76
C ARG A 6 0.61 11.89 10.02
N LEU A 7 -0.09 11.26 9.06
CA LEU A 7 -0.29 9.80 9.00
C LEU A 7 -0.32 9.29 7.54
N PRO A 8 0.54 8.33 7.13
CA PRO A 8 0.58 7.78 5.77
C PRO A 8 -0.43 6.61 5.56
N LEU A 9 -1.02 6.54 4.36
CA LEU A 9 -2.02 5.59 3.84
C LEU A 9 -1.52 4.16 3.48
N LYS A 10 -0.41 3.65 4.01
CA LYS A 10 0.10 2.30 3.66
C LYS A 10 -0.74 1.09 4.18
N VAL A 11 -2.00 1.29 4.52
CA VAL A 11 -2.75 0.38 5.39
C VAL A 11 -4.07 -0.15 4.80
N ILE A 12 -4.70 0.54 3.85
CA ILE A 12 -6.12 0.27 3.54
C ILE A 12 -6.33 -0.85 2.49
N LEU A 13 -5.29 -1.27 1.77
CA LEU A 13 -5.47 -2.04 0.53
C LEU A 13 -5.10 -3.54 0.47
N PRO A 14 -4.60 -4.22 1.53
CA PRO A 14 -4.39 -5.66 1.44
C PRO A 14 -5.61 -6.51 1.87
N LEU A 15 -6.77 -5.92 2.22
CA LEU A 15 -7.97 -6.67 2.61
C LEU A 15 -8.95 -6.93 1.45
N CYS A 16 -8.91 -6.17 0.37
CA CYS A 16 -9.60 -6.53 -0.88
C CYS A 16 -8.92 -7.70 -1.62
N ALA A 17 -7.67 -8.04 -1.28
CA ALA A 17 -6.87 -8.98 -2.04
C ALA A 17 -7.16 -10.46 -1.71
N ALA A 18 -7.77 -10.80 -0.57
CA ALA A 18 -8.01 -12.19 -0.18
C ALA A 18 -9.01 -12.93 -1.12
N TRP A 19 -9.83 -12.19 -1.87
CA TRP A 19 -10.71 -12.73 -2.91
C TRP A 19 -10.06 -12.86 -4.29
N LEU A 20 -8.90 -12.22 -4.52
CA LEU A 20 -8.24 -12.10 -5.84
C LEU A 20 -7.09 -13.11 -6.06
N PHE A 21 -6.75 -13.94 -5.07
CA PHE A 21 -5.61 -14.88 -5.13
C PHE A 21 -5.95 -16.30 -5.64
N SER A 22 -7.10 -16.52 -6.27
CA SER A 22 -7.39 -17.81 -6.93
C SER A 22 -6.82 -17.82 -8.37
N PRO A 23 -6.12 -18.89 -8.81
CA PRO A 23 -5.45 -18.95 -10.12
C PRO A 23 -6.42 -19.10 -11.31
N THR A 24 -7.73 -19.01 -11.08
CA THR A 24 -8.76 -18.98 -12.12
C THR A 24 -9.24 -17.55 -12.37
N PRO A 25 -9.62 -17.18 -13.60
CA PRO A 25 -10.03 -15.83 -13.96
C PRO A 25 -11.35 -15.49 -13.27
N HIS A 26 -11.29 -14.96 -12.05
CA HIS A 26 -12.45 -14.48 -11.33
C HIS A 26 -12.67 -13.00 -11.67
N LEU A 27 -13.76 -12.78 -12.38
CA LEU A 27 -14.45 -11.51 -12.54
C LEU A 27 -14.61 -10.82 -11.19
N ILE A 28 -14.67 -9.49 -11.20
CA ILE A 28 -15.00 -8.63 -10.06
C ILE A 28 -16.46 -8.90 -9.66
N HIS A 29 -16.69 -10.02 -8.97
CA HIS A 29 -17.87 -10.40 -8.23
C HIS A 29 -17.44 -11.48 -7.24
N GLY A 30 -17.75 -11.31 -5.96
CA GLY A 30 -17.52 -12.33 -4.95
C GLY A 30 -18.26 -13.62 -5.34
N GLN A 31 -17.52 -14.67 -5.68
CA GLN A 31 -18.05 -16.04 -5.72
C GLN A 31 -18.20 -16.61 -4.30
N ASP A 32 -19.21 -16.12 -3.58
CA ASP A 32 -20.10 -16.98 -2.82
C ASP A 32 -21.58 -16.72 -3.19
N GLU A 33 -21.83 -15.81 -4.13
CA GLU A 33 -23.12 -15.69 -4.79
C GLU A 33 -23.02 -16.40 -6.14
N THR A 34 -23.76 -17.50 -6.29
CA THR A 34 -24.17 -17.97 -7.61
C THR A 34 -24.66 -16.76 -8.41
N PRO A 35 -24.17 -16.48 -9.64
CA PRO A 35 -24.63 -15.34 -10.41
C PRO A 35 -26.14 -15.42 -10.48
N ASN A 36 -26.83 -14.42 -9.94
CA ASN A 36 -28.28 -14.39 -9.97
C ASN A 36 -28.69 -14.37 -11.46
N PRO A 37 -29.25 -15.46 -11.99
CA PRO A 37 -29.56 -15.55 -13.42
C PRO A 37 -30.64 -14.56 -13.85
N ASP A 38 -31.30 -13.91 -12.88
CA ASP A 38 -32.34 -12.91 -13.09
C ASP A 38 -31.84 -11.45 -13.01
N LYS A 39 -30.55 -11.19 -12.71
CA LYS A 39 -30.02 -9.81 -12.70
C LYS A 39 -29.61 -9.41 -14.12
N GLU A 40 -30.41 -8.55 -14.76
CA GLU A 40 -30.10 -7.98 -16.07
C GLU A 40 -28.72 -7.28 -16.05
N ALA A 41 -27.91 -7.51 -17.09
CA ALA A 41 -26.64 -6.82 -17.24
C ALA A 41 -26.89 -5.32 -17.44
N PHE A 42 -26.10 -4.48 -16.77
CA PHE A 42 -26.20 -3.04 -16.93
C PHE A 42 -25.99 -2.62 -18.39
N GLU A 43 -26.97 -1.91 -18.96
CA GLU A 43 -26.86 -1.30 -20.28
C GLU A 43 -26.75 0.22 -20.16
N ALA A 44 -25.63 0.77 -20.64
CA ALA A 44 -25.43 2.21 -20.72
C ALA A 44 -26.38 2.86 -21.73
N SER A 45 -26.82 4.10 -21.46
CA SER A 45 -27.62 4.91 -22.38
C SER A 45 -26.85 5.26 -23.66
N ASP A 46 -27.56 5.60 -24.74
CA ASP A 46 -26.94 6.01 -26.00
C ASP A 46 -26.04 7.25 -25.82
N GLU A 47 -26.42 8.16 -24.92
CA GLU A 47 -25.63 9.34 -24.59
C GLU A 47 -24.29 8.95 -23.95
N VAL A 48 -24.29 8.06 -22.95
CA VAL A 48 -23.07 7.54 -22.32
C VAL A 48 -22.20 6.78 -23.33
N LYS A 49 -22.83 5.93 -24.15
CA LYS A 49 -22.13 5.17 -25.21
C LYS A 49 -21.45 6.10 -26.21
N SER A 50 -22.09 7.21 -26.59
CA SER A 50 -21.53 8.18 -27.54
C SER A 50 -20.21 8.81 -27.08
N ILE A 51 -19.96 8.86 -25.76
CA ILE A 51 -18.76 9.43 -25.16
C ILE A 51 -17.71 8.36 -24.86
N LEU A 52 -18.11 7.27 -24.20
CA LEU A 52 -17.17 6.25 -23.72
C LEU A 52 -16.70 5.31 -24.85
N VAL A 53 -17.57 4.92 -25.78
CA VAL A 53 -17.21 3.98 -26.85
C VAL A 53 -16.09 4.52 -27.76
N PRO A 54 -16.12 5.79 -28.22
CA PRO A 54 -15.00 6.33 -29.00
C PRO A 54 -13.68 6.39 -28.23
N LEU A 55 -13.71 6.74 -26.95
CA LEU A 55 -12.52 6.76 -26.09
C LEU A 55 -11.93 5.35 -25.93
N PHE A 56 -12.78 4.37 -25.61
CA PHE A 56 -12.36 2.99 -25.40
C PHE A 56 -11.90 2.34 -26.71
N SER A 57 -12.56 2.63 -27.83
CA SER A 57 -12.13 2.13 -29.15
C SER A 57 -10.79 2.72 -29.57
N GLN A 58 -10.52 3.97 -29.25
CA GLN A 58 -9.22 4.60 -29.47
C GLN A 58 -8.12 3.92 -28.66
N ILE A 59 -8.39 3.63 -27.38
CA ILE A 59 -7.46 2.92 -26.51
C ILE A 59 -7.19 1.50 -27.03
N SER A 60 -8.23 0.74 -27.37
CA SER A 60 -8.07 -0.66 -27.78
C SER A 60 -7.40 -0.85 -29.14
N LYS A 61 -7.47 0.14 -30.02
CA LYS A 61 -6.82 0.12 -31.35
C LYS A 61 -5.42 0.75 -31.35
N ALA A 62 -4.96 1.28 -30.21
CA ALA A 62 -3.69 1.97 -30.15
C ALA A 62 -2.52 0.98 -30.16
N ASP A 63 -1.68 1.05 -31.20
CA ASP A 63 -0.43 0.28 -31.25
C ASP A 63 0.63 0.82 -30.28
N MET A 64 0.44 2.04 -29.78
CA MET A 64 1.32 2.70 -28.81
C MET A 64 0.54 3.59 -27.85
N SER A 65 1.10 3.81 -26.67
CA SER A 65 0.60 4.86 -25.78
C SER A 65 1.71 5.53 -24.99
N ARG A 66 1.43 6.76 -24.52
CA ARG A 66 2.22 7.48 -23.55
C ARG A 66 1.30 8.24 -22.61
N ALA A 67 1.42 7.96 -21.32
CA ALA A 67 0.63 8.61 -20.28
C ALA A 67 1.50 9.05 -19.11
N LYS A 68 1.12 10.18 -18.51
CA LYS A 68 1.52 10.56 -17.16
C LYS A 68 0.25 10.68 -16.34
N VAL A 69 0.13 9.86 -15.31
CA VAL A 69 -1.00 9.84 -14.38
C VAL A 69 -0.49 10.21 -13.00
N GLU A 70 -1.09 11.22 -12.40
CA GLU A 70 -0.89 11.57 -10.99
C GLU A 70 -2.04 10.98 -10.19
N LEU A 71 -1.73 10.10 -9.25
CA LEU A 71 -2.69 9.51 -8.33
C LEU A 71 -2.54 10.20 -6.99
N ALA A 72 -3.65 10.69 -6.45
CA ALA A 72 -3.78 11.08 -5.06
C ALA A 72 -4.79 10.17 -4.36
N VAL A 73 -4.40 9.59 -3.24
CA VAL A 73 -5.32 8.90 -2.35
C VAL A 73 -5.55 9.84 -1.17
N GLU A 74 -6.79 10.30 -1.01
CA GLU A 74 -7.16 11.34 -0.05
C GLU A 74 -8.14 10.75 0.97
N THR A 75 -7.77 10.85 2.25
CA THR A 75 -8.66 10.57 3.38
C THR A 75 -9.16 11.89 3.94
N VAL A 76 -10.47 12.03 4.01
CA VAL A 76 -11.17 13.21 4.50
C VAL A 76 -11.87 12.84 5.80
N MET A 77 -11.82 13.74 6.78
CA MET A 77 -12.60 13.65 8.01
C MET A 77 -13.33 14.97 8.20
N ASN A 78 -14.67 14.91 8.30
CA ASN A 78 -15.53 16.08 8.49
C ASN A 78 -15.29 17.21 7.47
N GLY A 79 -14.99 16.84 6.23
CA GLY A 79 -14.73 17.77 5.13
C GLY A 79 -13.28 18.31 5.04
N GLU A 80 -12.39 17.90 5.94
CA GLU A 80 -10.96 18.27 5.89
C GLU A 80 -10.11 17.08 5.45
N ILE A 81 -9.16 17.31 4.51
CA ILE A 81 -8.19 16.29 4.11
C ILE A 81 -7.21 16.08 5.28
N VAL A 82 -7.30 14.93 5.94
CA VAL A 82 -6.42 14.57 7.06
C VAL A 82 -5.22 13.74 6.62
N SER A 83 -5.32 13.08 5.46
CA SER A 83 -4.19 12.37 4.87
C SER A 83 -4.25 12.39 3.35
N LYS A 84 -3.07 12.48 2.73
CA LYS A 84 -2.91 12.52 1.28
C LYS A 84 -1.61 11.83 0.89
N GLU A 85 -1.72 10.78 0.10
CA GLU A 85 -0.59 10.14 -0.57
C GLU A 85 -0.63 10.43 -2.04
N GLU A 86 0.52 10.80 -2.59
CA GLU A 86 0.67 11.05 -4.00
C GLU A 86 1.63 10.05 -4.63
N SER A 87 1.23 9.52 -5.77
CA SER A 87 2.09 8.74 -6.63
C SER A 87 1.97 9.21 -8.08
N THR A 88 2.99 8.91 -8.86
CA THR A 88 3.05 9.25 -10.29
C THR A 88 3.40 8.01 -11.08
N PHE A 89 2.60 7.77 -12.10
CA PHE A 89 2.86 6.79 -13.13
C PHE A 89 3.29 7.51 -14.41
N GLN A 90 4.41 7.10 -15.00
CA GLN A 90 4.75 7.46 -16.36
C GLN A 90 4.86 6.18 -17.17
N ILE A 91 4.01 6.08 -18.18
CA ILE A 91 3.82 4.87 -18.96
C ILE A 91 4.14 5.22 -20.41
N ALA A 92 4.91 4.37 -21.06
CA ALA A 92 4.97 4.31 -22.51
C ALA A 92 4.85 2.84 -22.93
N SER A 93 4.06 2.54 -23.95
CA SER A 93 3.90 1.19 -24.46
C SER A 93 3.87 1.18 -25.98
N LYS A 94 4.21 0.01 -26.54
CA LYS A 94 4.07 -0.37 -27.94
C LYS A 94 3.69 -1.86 -27.98
N TYR A 95 2.59 -2.16 -28.65
CA TYR A 95 2.08 -3.54 -28.78
C TYR A 95 3.13 -4.45 -29.45
N PRO A 96 3.26 -5.74 -29.07
CA PRO A 96 2.49 -6.44 -28.02
C PRO A 96 3.05 -6.29 -26.60
N ALA A 97 4.37 -6.15 -26.45
CA ALA A 97 5.01 -6.32 -25.14
C ALA A 97 6.17 -5.34 -24.87
N SER A 98 6.32 -4.28 -25.68
CA SER A 98 7.34 -3.27 -25.40
C SER A 98 6.74 -2.16 -24.54
N TYR A 99 7.28 -1.90 -23.35
CA TYR A 99 6.78 -0.85 -22.48
C TYR A 99 7.82 -0.38 -21.45
N THR A 100 7.54 0.78 -20.87
CA THR A 100 8.12 1.19 -19.60
C THR A 100 7.04 1.73 -18.67
N ILE A 101 7.11 1.33 -17.41
CA ILE A 101 6.24 1.81 -16.34
C ILE A 101 7.15 2.38 -15.26
N TYR A 102 7.21 3.69 -15.16
CA TYR A 102 7.84 4.37 -14.03
C TYR A 102 6.81 4.62 -12.95
N TYR A 103 7.10 4.16 -11.74
CA TYR A 103 6.33 4.45 -10.54
C TYR A 103 7.16 5.25 -9.56
N LYS A 104 6.57 6.30 -9.00
CA LYS A 104 7.18 7.15 -7.99
C LYS A 104 6.15 7.49 -6.92
N SER A 105 6.50 7.27 -5.66
CA SER A 105 5.82 7.81 -4.48
C SER A 105 6.82 8.59 -3.62
N ALA A 106 6.42 8.96 -2.41
CA ALA A 106 7.32 9.54 -1.42
C ALA A 106 8.43 8.56 -0.98
N GLU A 107 8.11 7.27 -0.88
CA GLU A 107 9.00 6.25 -0.32
C GLU A 107 9.70 5.41 -1.40
N ASP A 108 9.02 5.20 -2.52
CA ASP A 108 9.43 4.21 -3.50
C ASP A 108 9.61 4.85 -4.87
N ARG A 109 10.62 4.38 -5.59
CA ARG A 109 10.85 4.70 -7.00
C ARG A 109 11.26 3.42 -7.68
N MET A 110 10.60 3.09 -8.76
CA MET A 110 10.98 1.94 -9.56
C MET A 110 10.60 2.16 -11.01
N ARG A 111 11.24 1.41 -11.89
CA ARG A 111 10.87 1.39 -13.30
C ARG A 111 10.90 -0.03 -13.82
N ILE A 112 9.82 -0.41 -14.48
CA ILE A 112 9.76 -1.64 -15.27
C ILE A 112 10.08 -1.25 -16.71
N PHE A 113 10.88 -2.07 -17.36
CA PHE A 113 11.21 -1.99 -18.78
C PHE A 113 10.88 -3.34 -19.40
N SER A 114 10.34 -3.33 -20.60
CA SER A 114 10.24 -4.52 -21.43
C SER A 114 10.44 -4.11 -22.86
N ASP A 115 11.34 -4.76 -23.58
CA ASP A 115 11.51 -4.57 -25.03
C ASP A 115 10.77 -5.63 -25.86
N GLY A 116 9.98 -6.49 -25.19
CA GLY A 116 9.29 -7.62 -25.79
C GLY A 116 10.13 -8.90 -25.89
N GLN A 117 11.41 -8.87 -25.47
CA GLN A 117 12.28 -10.05 -25.34
C GLN A 117 12.77 -10.23 -23.91
N LEU A 118 13.00 -9.14 -23.19
CA LEU A 118 13.44 -9.13 -21.81
C LEU A 118 12.62 -8.13 -21.01
N SER A 119 12.20 -8.52 -19.81
CA SER A 119 11.55 -7.61 -18.86
C SER A 119 12.45 -7.38 -17.65
N THR A 120 12.86 -6.13 -17.44
CA THR A 120 13.78 -5.71 -16.39
C THR A 120 13.11 -4.77 -15.41
N VAL A 121 13.37 -5.00 -14.13
CA VAL A 121 12.83 -4.23 -13.02
C VAL A 121 13.97 -3.50 -12.35
N ALA A 122 14.03 -2.19 -12.54
CA ALA A 122 14.98 -1.32 -11.89
C ALA A 122 14.37 -0.77 -10.59
N MET A 123 14.87 -1.21 -9.45
CA MET A 123 14.56 -0.64 -8.14
C MET A 123 15.31 0.69 -7.93
N SER A 124 16.46 0.84 -8.59
CA SER A 124 17.22 2.08 -8.75
C SER A 124 18.15 1.94 -9.97
N PRO A 125 18.88 2.99 -10.40
CA PRO A 125 19.94 2.85 -11.42
C PRO A 125 21.00 1.80 -11.06
N GLU A 126 21.23 1.57 -9.76
CA GLU A 126 22.26 0.70 -9.21
C GLU A 126 21.72 -0.68 -8.76
N ALA A 127 20.41 -0.94 -8.84
CA ALA A 127 19.79 -2.17 -8.35
C ALA A 127 18.64 -2.64 -9.24
N PHE A 128 18.79 -3.81 -9.84
CA PHE A 128 17.79 -4.35 -10.76
C PHE A 128 17.71 -5.88 -10.74
N PHE A 129 16.63 -6.44 -11.27
CA PHE A 129 16.47 -7.86 -11.55
C PHE A 129 15.65 -8.06 -12.82
N GLU A 130 15.64 -9.27 -13.36
CA GLU A 130 14.86 -9.63 -14.55
C GLU A 130 13.65 -10.46 -14.14
N LEU A 131 12.52 -10.27 -14.81
CA LEU A 131 11.34 -11.13 -14.65
C LEU A 131 11.57 -12.44 -15.41
N PRO A 132 11.03 -13.57 -14.90
CA PRO A 132 11.17 -14.87 -15.55
C PRO A 132 10.45 -14.93 -16.90
N ASP A 133 9.32 -14.23 -17.01
CA ASP A 133 8.47 -14.20 -18.18
C ASP A 133 8.41 -12.80 -18.79
N VAL A 134 8.32 -12.73 -20.13
CA VAL A 134 7.98 -11.50 -20.83
C VAL A 134 6.47 -11.33 -20.80
N LEU A 135 6.01 -10.54 -19.84
CA LEU A 135 4.60 -10.21 -19.67
C LEU A 135 4.27 -8.97 -20.50
N ASP A 136 3.08 -8.93 -21.11
CA ASP A 136 2.55 -7.68 -21.66
C ASP A 136 2.28 -6.65 -20.54
N CYS A 137 1.99 -5.40 -20.94
CA CYS A 137 1.78 -4.29 -20.02
C CYS A 137 0.62 -4.52 -19.02
N GLN A 138 -0.38 -5.34 -19.36
CA GLN A 138 -1.49 -5.67 -18.46
C GLN A 138 -1.08 -6.78 -17.49
N ALA A 139 -0.48 -7.85 -18.03
CA ALA A 139 -0.07 -9.01 -17.29
C ALA A 139 1.01 -8.67 -16.24
N VAL A 140 1.90 -7.72 -16.53
CA VAL A 140 2.92 -7.29 -15.57
C VAL A 140 2.34 -6.61 -14.33
N VAL A 141 1.18 -5.96 -14.41
CA VAL A 141 0.57 -5.34 -13.23
C VAL A 141 -0.32 -6.31 -12.47
N ARG A 142 -0.88 -7.30 -13.18
CA ARG A 142 -1.78 -8.28 -12.59
C ARG A 142 -1.05 -9.47 -11.94
N SER A 143 0.10 -9.86 -12.50
CA SER A 143 0.76 -11.13 -12.17
C SER A 143 2.23 -11.00 -11.76
N SER A 144 2.82 -9.80 -11.84
CA SER A 144 4.22 -9.61 -11.41
C SER A 144 4.34 -9.61 -9.88
N PRO A 145 5.45 -10.11 -9.32
CA PRO A 145 5.74 -9.98 -7.89
C PRO A 145 5.92 -8.52 -7.40
N ILE A 146 5.93 -7.54 -8.31
CA ILE A 146 6.19 -6.13 -8.01
C ILE A 146 4.91 -5.42 -7.57
N THR A 147 4.98 -4.73 -6.44
CA THR A 147 3.90 -3.85 -5.97
C THR A 147 4.10 -2.43 -6.51
N LEU A 148 3.23 -1.98 -7.43
CA LEU A 148 3.22 -0.60 -7.96
C LEU A 148 2.38 0.37 -7.13
N GLY A 149 2.22 0.05 -5.84
CA GLY A 149 1.19 0.62 -4.99
C GLY A 149 0.12 -0.42 -4.66
N PRO A 150 -0.82 -0.04 -3.79
CA PRO A 150 -1.94 -0.90 -3.44
C PRO A 150 -2.83 -1.25 -4.65
N TYR A 151 -3.59 -2.35 -4.60
CA TYR A 151 -4.49 -2.75 -5.70
C TYR A 151 -5.94 -2.40 -5.34
N PRO A 152 -6.76 -1.76 -6.22
CA PRO A 152 -6.68 -1.74 -7.69
C PRO A 152 -6.03 -0.50 -8.32
N GLU A 153 -5.33 0.34 -7.58
CA GLU A 153 -4.95 1.67 -8.06
C GLU A 153 -4.03 1.72 -9.30
N PRO A 154 -2.94 0.92 -9.37
CA PRO A 154 -2.07 0.84 -10.55
C PRO A 154 -2.83 0.35 -11.78
N MET A 155 -3.79 -0.57 -11.59
CA MET A 155 -4.61 -1.05 -12.71
C MET A 155 -5.41 0.10 -13.29
N LEU A 156 -6.13 0.87 -12.48
CA LEU A 156 -6.94 1.98 -12.97
C LEU A 156 -6.11 3.09 -13.65
N ALA A 157 -4.92 3.37 -13.11
CA ALA A 157 -3.97 4.28 -13.76
C ALA A 157 -3.54 3.78 -15.16
N LEU A 158 -3.43 2.47 -15.35
CA LEU A 158 -3.00 1.83 -16.60
C LEU A 158 -4.13 1.58 -17.58
N THR A 159 -5.31 1.20 -17.08
CA THR A 159 -6.53 0.92 -17.85
C THR A 159 -6.83 2.11 -18.77
N MET A 160 -6.80 3.31 -18.19
CA MET A 160 -7.03 4.54 -18.94
C MET A 160 -5.80 5.06 -19.70
N ALA A 161 -4.63 4.43 -19.54
CA ALA A 161 -3.40 4.73 -20.26
C ALA A 161 -3.15 3.83 -21.47
N GLY A 162 -4.05 2.91 -21.83
CA GLY A 162 -3.87 2.05 -23.00
C GLY A 162 -4.33 0.59 -22.87
N VAL A 163 -5.07 0.22 -21.82
CA VAL A 163 -5.30 -1.16 -21.40
C VAL A 163 -6.80 -1.38 -21.22
N ASP A 164 -7.41 -2.21 -22.06
CA ASP A 164 -8.87 -2.45 -22.21
C ASP A 164 -9.80 -1.82 -21.13
N PRO A 165 -10.31 -0.60 -21.35
CA PRO A 165 -11.05 0.15 -20.36
C PRO A 165 -12.53 -0.22 -20.23
N ALA A 166 -13.08 -0.99 -21.17
CA ALA A 166 -14.51 -1.24 -21.26
C ALA A 166 -15.00 -2.18 -20.15
N LEU A 167 -14.20 -3.19 -19.79
CA LEU A 167 -14.55 -4.19 -18.78
C LEU A 167 -14.57 -3.62 -17.35
N THR A 168 -13.68 -2.68 -17.02
CA THR A 168 -13.57 -2.14 -15.66
C THR A 168 -14.60 -1.05 -15.35
N PHE A 169 -15.02 -0.26 -16.34
CA PHE A 169 -15.88 0.92 -16.10
C PHE A 169 -17.39 0.63 -16.09
N LEU A 170 -17.84 -0.41 -16.78
CA LEU A 170 -19.27 -0.66 -16.99
C LEU A 170 -19.77 -1.94 -16.30
N SER A 171 -18.86 -2.82 -15.86
CA SER A 171 -19.23 -4.03 -15.13
C SER A 171 -19.65 -3.70 -13.70
N GLY A 172 -20.77 -4.28 -13.23
CA GLY A 172 -21.27 -4.08 -11.86
C GLY A 172 -21.79 -2.67 -11.56
N MET A 173 -22.19 -1.91 -12.59
CA MET A 173 -22.80 -0.59 -12.43
C MET A 173 -24.31 -0.70 -12.18
N ASN A 174 -24.82 0.11 -11.26
CA ASN A 174 -26.24 0.43 -11.12
C ASN A 174 -26.66 1.52 -12.10
N SER A 175 -25.86 2.58 -12.22
CA SER A 175 -26.10 3.67 -13.17
C SER A 175 -24.80 4.26 -13.69
N VAL A 176 -24.87 4.81 -14.90
CA VAL A 176 -23.88 5.73 -15.44
C VAL A 176 -24.64 6.85 -16.13
N ASP A 177 -24.41 8.08 -15.69
CA ASP A 177 -25.14 9.26 -16.10
C ASP A 177 -24.20 10.34 -16.66
N VAL A 178 -24.60 10.99 -17.74
CA VAL A 178 -23.92 12.19 -18.23
C VAL A 178 -24.42 13.37 -17.41
N ILE A 179 -23.54 13.96 -16.60
CA ILE A 179 -23.86 15.16 -15.81
C ILE A 179 -23.89 16.40 -16.70
N GLY A 180 -23.13 16.38 -17.80
CA GLY A 180 -23.14 17.41 -18.84
C GLY A 180 -21.80 18.13 -19.01
N PRO A 181 -21.77 19.16 -19.86
CA PRO A 181 -20.58 19.94 -20.15
C PRO A 181 -20.13 20.75 -18.93
N THR A 182 -18.83 20.84 -18.73
CA THR A 182 -18.18 21.59 -17.65
C THR A 182 -16.82 22.11 -18.11
N LYS A 183 -16.26 23.06 -17.35
CA LYS A 183 -14.90 23.56 -17.57
C LYS A 183 -13.93 22.89 -16.60
N PHE A 184 -13.19 21.89 -17.08
CA PHE A 184 -12.14 21.25 -16.27
C PHE A 184 -11.06 22.27 -15.93
N ARG A 185 -10.82 22.45 -14.62
CA ARG A 185 -9.92 23.47 -14.05
C ARG A 185 -10.18 24.88 -14.60
N GLY A 186 -11.43 25.19 -14.96
CA GLY A 186 -11.85 26.49 -15.47
C GLY A 186 -11.36 26.84 -16.88
N ARG A 187 -10.74 25.91 -17.61
CA ARG A 187 -10.07 26.21 -18.90
C ARG A 187 -10.49 25.27 -20.01
N THR A 188 -10.48 23.96 -19.77
CA THR A 188 -10.70 22.94 -20.80
C THR A 188 -12.17 22.57 -20.88
N ASP A 189 -12.76 22.64 -22.07
CA ASP A 189 -14.10 22.10 -22.32
C ASP A 189 -14.11 20.59 -22.09
N SER A 190 -15.06 20.12 -21.28
CA SER A 190 -15.06 18.75 -20.78
C SER A 190 -16.48 18.25 -20.54
N ILE A 191 -16.66 16.93 -20.64
CA ILE A 191 -17.90 16.26 -20.27
C ILE A 191 -17.64 15.50 -18.97
N ARG A 192 -18.56 15.65 -18.00
CA ARG A 192 -18.52 14.89 -16.75
C ARG A 192 -19.52 13.75 -16.81
N LEU A 193 -19.04 12.54 -16.58
CA LEU A 193 -19.85 11.35 -16.36
C LEU A 193 -19.79 10.97 -14.88
N ARG A 194 -20.86 10.35 -14.38
CA ARG A 194 -20.92 9.81 -13.03
C ARG A 194 -21.43 8.39 -13.09
N GLY A 195 -20.73 7.45 -12.46
CA GLY A 195 -21.20 6.10 -12.28
C GLY A 195 -21.41 5.75 -10.82
N GLN A 196 -22.31 4.81 -10.57
CA GLN A 196 -22.58 4.23 -9.28
C GLN A 196 -22.60 2.71 -9.41
N GLN A 197 -21.86 2.02 -8.55
CA GLN A 197 -21.74 0.56 -8.51
C GLN A 197 -22.79 -0.08 -7.60
N ASP A 198 -22.92 -1.40 -7.71
CA ASP A 198 -23.75 -2.25 -6.85
C ASP A 198 -23.40 -2.14 -5.35
N ASP A 199 -22.11 -2.03 -5.04
CA ASP A 199 -21.58 -1.88 -3.68
C ASP A 199 -21.60 -0.43 -3.16
N GLY A 200 -22.23 0.47 -3.93
CA GLY A 200 -22.37 1.88 -3.60
C GLY A 200 -21.17 2.74 -3.96
N VAL A 201 -20.07 2.19 -4.47
CA VAL A 201 -18.94 3.00 -4.95
C VAL A 201 -19.42 3.95 -6.03
N THR A 202 -19.06 5.23 -5.91
CA THR A 202 -19.37 6.23 -6.93
C THR A 202 -18.10 6.75 -7.56
N TRP A 203 -18.12 6.99 -8.86
CA TRP A 203 -17.04 7.65 -9.55
C TRP A 203 -17.53 8.81 -10.41
N ASP A 204 -16.70 9.83 -10.54
CA ASP A 204 -16.85 10.91 -11.49
C ASP A 204 -15.68 10.88 -12.48
N PHE A 205 -15.99 10.91 -13.77
CA PHE A 205 -15.00 10.85 -14.83
C PHE A 205 -15.15 12.04 -15.77
N TRP A 206 -14.06 12.78 -15.94
CA TRP A 206 -13.98 13.93 -16.84
C TRP A 206 -13.20 13.55 -18.09
N VAL A 207 -13.79 13.84 -19.25
CA VAL A 207 -13.14 13.72 -20.56
C VAL A 207 -13.19 15.05 -21.29
N THR A 208 -12.30 15.28 -22.26
CA THR A 208 -12.38 16.45 -23.14
C THR A 208 -13.67 16.45 -23.95
N ASP A 209 -14.27 17.62 -24.14
CA ASP A 209 -15.43 17.83 -25.03
C ASP A 209 -14.94 18.22 -26.43
N ASP A 210 -14.27 17.28 -27.08
CA ASP A 210 -13.78 17.38 -28.45
C ASP A 210 -13.98 16.05 -29.17
N ALA A 211 -13.81 16.05 -30.50
CA ALA A 211 -14.05 14.85 -31.33
C ALA A 211 -13.14 13.66 -30.97
N GLN A 212 -12.05 13.90 -30.25
CA GLN A 212 -11.14 12.88 -29.74
C GLN A 212 -11.10 12.98 -28.22
N HIS A 213 -12.15 12.47 -27.57
CA HIS A 213 -12.23 12.41 -26.12
C HIS A 213 -10.93 11.86 -25.51
N ARG A 214 -10.39 12.60 -24.54
CA ARG A 214 -9.22 12.23 -23.76
C ARG A 214 -9.59 12.20 -22.28
N PRO A 215 -9.05 11.25 -21.51
CA PRO A 215 -9.24 11.26 -20.06
C PRO A 215 -8.58 12.50 -19.46
N LEU A 216 -9.27 13.16 -18.53
CA LEU A 216 -8.76 14.31 -17.78
C LEU A 216 -8.60 13.97 -16.30
N ARG A 217 -9.66 13.44 -15.69
CA ARG A 217 -9.67 13.05 -14.28
C ARG A 217 -10.65 11.91 -14.01
N LEU A 218 -10.25 10.97 -13.17
CA LEU A 218 -11.15 10.00 -12.55
C LEU A 218 -11.11 10.22 -11.04
N LEU A 219 -12.27 10.43 -10.42
CA LEU A 219 -12.43 10.54 -8.98
C LEU A 219 -13.32 9.41 -8.51
N ILE A 220 -12.86 8.59 -7.57
CA ILE A 220 -13.61 7.44 -7.05
C ILE A 220 -13.80 7.64 -5.56
N ASN A 221 -15.01 7.46 -5.07
CA ASN A 221 -15.34 7.42 -3.64
C ASN A 221 -15.51 5.95 -3.21
N LEU A 222 -14.56 5.46 -2.41
CA LEU A 222 -14.53 4.09 -1.92
C LEU A 222 -15.22 3.91 -0.56
N THR A 223 -15.65 5.01 0.06
CA THR A 223 -16.29 4.98 1.39
C THR A 223 -17.47 4.00 1.48
N PRO A 224 -18.40 3.96 0.51
CA PRO A 224 -19.55 3.06 0.59
C PRO A 224 -19.15 1.59 0.63
N MET A 225 -18.15 1.18 -0.16
CA MET A 225 -17.60 -0.17 -0.14
C MET A 225 -17.06 -0.54 1.24
N LEU A 226 -16.29 0.35 1.87
CA LEU A 226 -15.75 0.11 3.21
C LEU A 226 -16.86 -0.12 4.24
N VAL A 227 -17.93 0.69 4.17
CA VAL A 227 -19.11 0.52 5.03
C VAL A 227 -19.81 -0.82 4.76
N ALA A 228 -19.97 -1.18 3.47
CA ALA A 228 -20.67 -2.40 3.05
C ALA A 228 -19.94 -3.68 3.47
N THR A 229 -18.61 -3.68 3.52
CA THR A 229 -17.84 -4.87 3.92
C THR A 229 -18.01 -5.26 5.39
N GLY A 230 -18.38 -4.31 6.27
CA GLY A 230 -18.52 -4.53 7.71
C GLY A 230 -17.23 -4.93 8.45
N GLN A 231 -16.10 -5.08 7.74
CA GLN A 231 -14.82 -5.51 8.29
C GLN A 231 -14.09 -4.38 9.04
N VAL A 232 -14.47 -3.13 8.78
CA VAL A 232 -13.87 -1.94 9.40
C VAL A 232 -14.98 -0.96 9.78
N ARG A 233 -14.97 -0.46 11.00
CA ARG A 233 -15.90 0.59 11.44
C ARG A 233 -15.48 1.92 10.83
N VAL A 234 -16.28 2.42 9.88
CA VAL A 234 -16.05 3.73 9.24
C VAL A 234 -16.68 4.83 10.10
N PRO A 235 -15.91 5.79 10.64
CA PRO A 235 -16.45 6.89 11.45
C PRO A 235 -17.38 7.81 10.66
N GLN A 236 -18.27 8.51 11.36
CA GLN A 236 -19.07 9.57 10.73
C GLN A 236 -18.16 10.67 10.19
N GLY A 237 -18.43 11.12 8.95
CA GLY A 237 -17.66 12.15 8.27
C GLY A 237 -16.34 11.67 7.65
N TYR A 238 -16.04 10.37 7.72
CA TYR A 238 -14.92 9.78 7.00
C TYR A 238 -15.26 9.66 5.51
N GLU A 239 -14.34 10.07 4.65
CA GLU A 239 -14.38 9.77 3.21
C GLU A 239 -13.01 9.28 2.74
N LEU A 240 -13.00 8.21 1.95
CA LEU A 240 -11.83 7.75 1.22
C LEU A 240 -12.06 7.94 -0.27
N SER A 241 -11.15 8.70 -0.91
CA SER A 241 -11.23 8.95 -2.33
C SER A 241 -9.92 8.70 -3.07
N LEU A 242 -10.05 8.20 -4.30
CA LEU A 242 -8.95 8.06 -5.26
C LEU A 242 -9.12 9.10 -6.35
N ARG A 243 -8.10 9.91 -6.58
CA ARG A 243 -8.08 10.90 -7.66
C ARG A 243 -6.94 10.61 -8.63
N TYR A 244 -7.31 10.24 -9.85
CA TYR A 244 -6.38 10.11 -10.98
C TYR A 244 -6.47 11.37 -11.84
N ASP A 245 -5.36 12.07 -12.01
CA ASP A 245 -5.21 13.18 -12.93
C ASP A 245 -4.36 12.73 -14.13
N PHE A 246 -4.96 12.73 -15.32
CA PHE A 246 -4.30 12.37 -16.58
C PHE A 246 -3.57 13.59 -17.13
N VAL A 247 -2.39 13.87 -16.55
CA VAL A 247 -1.60 15.08 -16.82
C VAL A 247 -1.15 15.16 -18.29
N SER A 248 -0.77 14.03 -18.85
CA SER A 248 -0.50 13.90 -20.29
C SER A 248 -0.99 12.55 -20.76
N TRP A 249 -1.64 12.53 -21.92
CA TRP A 249 -2.17 11.31 -22.51
C TRP A 249 -2.07 11.39 -24.03
N ARG A 250 -1.49 10.36 -24.64
CA ARG A 250 -1.29 10.26 -26.09
C ARG A 250 -1.30 8.79 -26.49
N ILE A 251 -2.02 8.47 -27.55
CA ILE A 251 -2.13 7.12 -28.14
C ILE A 251 -1.82 7.12 -29.66
N THR A 252 -1.24 8.22 -30.14
CA THR A 252 -0.87 8.43 -31.54
C THR A 252 0.55 8.96 -31.65
N GLY A 253 1.21 8.72 -32.79
CA GLY A 253 2.58 9.16 -33.07
C GLY A 253 3.63 8.07 -32.77
N GLU A 254 4.89 8.48 -32.69
CA GLU A 254 6.02 7.57 -32.47
C GLU A 254 6.50 7.59 -31.01
N VAL A 255 6.96 6.43 -30.51
CA VAL A 255 7.69 6.29 -29.24
C VAL A 255 9.09 5.80 -29.55
N ASP A 256 10.09 6.47 -28.97
CA ASP A 256 11.49 6.05 -29.05
C ASP A 256 11.65 4.68 -28.38
N GLU A 257 12.10 3.69 -29.14
CA GLU A 257 12.29 2.32 -28.66
C GLU A 257 13.35 2.21 -27.56
N ASN A 258 14.26 3.20 -27.45
CA ASN A 258 15.23 3.25 -26.36
C ASN A 258 14.55 3.42 -24.99
N LEU A 259 13.31 3.92 -24.93
CA LEU A 259 12.54 4.03 -23.69
C LEU A 259 12.20 2.67 -23.08
N PHE A 260 12.21 1.61 -23.90
CA PHE A 260 11.83 0.25 -23.50
C PHE A 260 13.01 -0.57 -22.99
N ARG A 261 14.24 -0.06 -23.10
CA ARG A 261 15.46 -0.76 -22.72
C ARG A 261 16.00 -0.21 -21.41
N PHE A 262 16.34 -1.11 -20.49
CA PHE A 262 17.10 -0.75 -19.30
C PHE A 262 18.58 -0.62 -19.65
N SER A 263 19.22 0.44 -19.15
CA SER A 263 20.67 0.61 -19.19
C SER A 263 21.16 0.69 -17.75
N ALA A 264 21.88 -0.34 -17.32
CA ALA A 264 22.45 -0.43 -15.98
C ALA A 264 23.70 0.44 -15.86
N ASP A 265 23.89 1.08 -14.71
CA ASP A 265 25.18 1.71 -14.39
C ASP A 265 26.28 0.64 -14.28
N GLN A 266 27.54 1.01 -14.51
CA GLN A 266 28.67 0.05 -14.47
C GLN A 266 28.81 -0.66 -13.12
N GLU A 267 28.39 -0.01 -12.04
CA GLU A 267 28.43 -0.54 -10.67
C GLU A 267 27.08 -1.15 -10.22
N ALA A 268 26.10 -1.25 -11.13
CA ALA A 268 24.79 -1.75 -10.78
C ALA A 268 24.83 -3.23 -10.37
N THR A 269 24.14 -3.55 -9.28
CA THR A 269 23.97 -4.92 -8.79
C THR A 269 22.74 -5.55 -9.42
N LYS A 270 22.93 -6.65 -10.15
CA LYS A 270 21.85 -7.54 -10.59
C LYS A 270 21.49 -8.52 -9.46
N TYR A 271 20.24 -8.50 -9.04
CA TYR A 271 19.66 -9.42 -8.05
C TYR A 271 19.00 -10.60 -8.76
N ALA A 272 18.90 -11.74 -8.07
CA ALA A 272 18.29 -12.94 -8.66
C ALA A 272 16.77 -12.80 -8.81
N SER A 273 16.13 -12.09 -7.88
CA SER A 273 14.68 -11.87 -7.84
C SER A 273 14.35 -10.68 -6.93
N LEU A 274 13.07 -10.30 -6.88
CA LEU A 274 12.58 -9.36 -5.87
C LEU A 274 12.82 -9.85 -4.44
N GLU A 275 12.68 -11.16 -4.20
CA GLU A 275 12.93 -11.75 -2.88
C GLU A 275 14.41 -11.65 -2.49
N ASP A 276 15.33 -11.93 -3.42
CA ASP A 276 16.77 -11.75 -3.19
C ASP A 276 17.12 -10.28 -2.94
N TYR A 277 16.51 -9.36 -3.69
CA TYR A 277 16.64 -7.92 -3.45
C TYR A 277 16.13 -7.55 -2.06
N ASN A 278 14.93 -7.96 -1.67
CA ASN A 278 14.34 -7.64 -0.37
C ASN A 278 15.14 -8.25 0.76
N LYS A 279 15.58 -9.52 0.65
CA LYS A 279 16.44 -10.17 1.65
C LYS A 279 17.76 -9.45 1.83
N LYS A 280 18.45 -9.11 0.73
CA LYS A 280 19.73 -8.36 0.79
C LYS A 280 19.52 -6.91 1.23
N LYS A 281 18.41 -6.29 0.87
CA LYS A 281 18.00 -4.97 1.34
C LYS A 281 17.69 -5.02 2.83
N GLU A 282 17.00 -6.02 3.34
CA GLU A 282 16.74 -6.25 4.76
C GLU A 282 18.03 -6.58 5.51
N LEU A 283 18.99 -7.29 4.91
CA LEU A 283 20.32 -7.47 5.49
C LEU A 283 21.11 -6.15 5.54
N LYS A 284 20.96 -5.27 4.53
CA LYS A 284 21.59 -3.94 4.48
C LYS A 284 20.87 -2.88 5.36
N LEU A 285 19.54 -2.90 5.42
CA LEU A 285 18.70 -2.15 6.37
C LEU A 285 18.78 -2.77 7.77
N GLY A 286 19.29 -4.00 7.87
CA GLY A 286 19.35 -4.87 9.03
C GLY A 286 20.35 -4.44 10.08
N HIS A 287 20.76 -3.18 10.06
CA HIS A 287 21.31 -2.55 11.25
C HIS A 287 20.39 -1.38 11.59
N HIS A 288 19.35 -1.70 12.34
CA HIS A 288 18.77 -0.69 13.22
C HIS A 288 19.93 0.01 13.94
N PRO A 289 19.99 1.36 14.03
CA PRO A 289 21.18 2.05 14.52
C PRO A 289 21.64 1.63 15.91
N LEU A 290 20.72 1.09 16.71
CA LEU A 290 20.96 0.56 18.05
C LEU A 290 21.23 -0.95 18.10
N LEU A 291 21.17 -1.69 16.98
CA LEU A 291 21.45 -3.13 16.97
C LEU A 291 22.84 -3.42 17.55
N GLY A 292 22.92 -4.31 18.55
CA GLY A 292 24.13 -4.62 19.30
C GLY A 292 24.56 -3.54 20.30
N LYS A 293 23.81 -2.45 20.45
CA LYS A 293 24.11 -1.34 21.36
C LYS A 293 23.07 -1.24 22.47
N SER A 294 23.48 -0.63 23.58
CA SER A 294 22.53 -0.26 24.64
C SER A 294 21.53 0.78 24.12
N VAL A 295 20.27 0.60 24.49
CA VAL A 295 19.22 1.59 24.27
C VAL A 295 19.53 2.88 25.05
N PRO A 296 19.25 4.06 24.47
CA PRO A 296 19.17 5.30 25.25
C PRO A 296 18.15 5.17 26.39
N ALA A 297 18.27 5.99 27.42
CA ALA A 297 17.28 6.04 28.48
C ALA A 297 15.91 6.44 27.88
N TYR A 298 14.87 5.69 28.21
CA TYR A 298 13.49 5.98 27.81
C TYR A 298 12.53 5.70 28.96
N THR A 299 11.32 6.27 28.84
CA THR A 299 10.23 6.06 29.78
C THR A 299 9.01 5.61 29.01
N LEU A 300 8.48 4.44 29.36
CA LEU A 300 7.17 3.97 28.91
C LEU A 300 6.10 4.68 29.74
N ARG A 301 5.19 5.39 29.06
CA ARG A 301 4.00 5.95 29.68
C ARG A 301 2.83 5.03 29.40
N MET A 302 2.37 4.33 30.43
CA MET A 302 1.32 3.31 30.31
C MET A 302 -0.06 3.97 30.18
N LEU A 303 -1.02 3.26 29.60
CA LEU A 303 -2.41 3.74 29.47
C LEU A 303 -3.12 4.02 30.81
N ASP A 304 -2.70 3.35 31.88
CA ASP A 304 -3.21 3.58 33.23
C ASP A 304 -2.58 4.80 33.92
N GLY A 305 -1.63 5.47 33.25
CA GLY A 305 -0.91 6.64 33.73
C GLY A 305 0.34 6.31 34.55
N SER A 306 0.66 5.02 34.75
CA SER A 306 1.95 4.62 35.33
C SER A 306 3.09 4.88 34.35
N GLU A 307 4.30 5.03 34.89
CA GLU A 307 5.51 5.19 34.09
C GLU A 307 6.52 4.11 34.48
N LEU A 308 7.20 3.54 33.47
CA LEU A 308 8.29 2.58 33.67
C LEU A 308 9.54 3.09 32.95
N SER A 309 10.64 3.20 33.67
CA SER A 309 11.92 3.59 33.09
C SER A 309 12.64 2.38 32.48
N SER A 310 13.46 2.62 31.47
CA SER A 310 14.32 1.60 30.88
C SER A 310 15.30 0.96 31.88
N GLU A 311 15.65 1.66 32.97
CA GLU A 311 16.52 1.16 34.04
C GLU A 311 15.82 0.07 34.87
N GLU A 312 14.52 0.22 35.15
CA GLU A 312 13.71 -0.78 35.86
C GLU A 312 13.54 -2.07 35.04
N LEU A 313 13.73 -1.97 33.72
CA LEU A 313 13.59 -3.07 32.79
C LEU A 313 14.91 -3.78 32.45
N LYS A 314 16.06 -3.28 32.95
CA LYS A 314 17.38 -3.74 32.50
C LYS A 314 17.63 -5.23 32.72
N ASP A 315 17.03 -5.84 33.74
CA ASP A 315 17.26 -7.25 34.08
C ASP A 315 16.28 -8.20 33.36
N LYS A 316 15.41 -7.65 32.50
CA LYS A 316 14.41 -8.37 31.71
C LYS A 316 14.79 -8.39 30.23
N ILE A 317 14.22 -9.34 29.50
CA ILE A 317 14.16 -9.28 28.04
C ILE A 317 12.90 -8.48 27.69
N VAL A 318 13.07 -7.39 26.95
CA VAL A 318 11.97 -6.48 26.61
C VAL A 318 11.68 -6.54 25.12
N VAL A 319 10.44 -6.86 24.78
CA VAL A 319 9.92 -6.74 23.43
C VAL A 319 9.09 -5.46 23.34
N LEU A 320 9.51 -4.52 22.50
CA LEU A 320 8.78 -3.27 22.23
C LEU A 320 8.23 -3.32 20.82
N ASP A 321 6.91 -3.34 20.66
CA ASP A 321 6.26 -3.24 19.35
C ASP A 321 5.68 -1.84 19.16
N PHE A 322 6.19 -1.10 18.17
CA PHE A 322 5.73 0.23 17.82
C PHE A 322 4.59 0.12 16.81
N TRP A 323 3.43 0.63 17.20
CA TRP A 323 2.18 0.47 16.46
C TRP A 323 1.33 1.73 16.48
N ALA A 324 0.26 1.73 15.70
CA ALA A 324 -0.78 2.74 15.77
C ALA A 324 -2.14 2.16 15.34
N THR A 325 -3.26 2.75 15.79
CA THR A 325 -4.61 2.21 15.57
C THR A 325 -4.98 2.10 14.10
N TRP A 326 -4.41 3.00 13.28
CA TRP A 326 -4.53 3.04 11.83
C TRP A 326 -3.51 2.15 11.11
N CYS A 327 -2.73 1.30 11.79
CA CYS A 327 -1.70 0.45 11.17
C CYS A 327 -2.15 -1.01 11.06
N THR A 328 -2.81 -1.40 9.96
CA THR A 328 -3.29 -2.80 9.74
C THR A 328 -2.17 -3.84 9.82
N PRO A 329 -0.96 -3.64 9.24
CA PRO A 329 0.12 -4.60 9.43
C PRO A 329 0.49 -4.78 10.91
N CYS A 330 0.45 -3.71 11.71
CA CYS A 330 0.62 -3.79 13.16
C CYS A 330 -0.52 -4.60 13.80
N MET A 331 -1.77 -4.39 13.38
CA MET A 331 -2.93 -5.12 13.92
C MET A 331 -2.87 -6.62 13.63
N LYS A 332 -2.29 -7.01 12.50
CA LYS A 332 -2.04 -8.43 12.16
C LYS A 332 -0.86 -9.02 12.92
N ALA A 333 0.16 -8.22 13.22
CA ALA A 333 1.35 -8.64 13.95
C ALA A 333 1.09 -8.80 15.45
N MET A 334 0.38 -7.84 16.06
CA MET A 334 0.14 -7.73 17.50
C MET A 334 -0.34 -9.03 18.16
N PRO A 335 -1.42 -9.70 17.71
CA PRO A 335 -1.90 -10.92 18.36
C PRO A 335 -0.90 -12.08 18.24
N VAL A 336 -0.10 -12.11 17.16
CA VAL A 336 0.92 -13.13 16.95
C VAL A 336 2.10 -12.90 17.89
N ILE A 337 2.60 -11.65 17.96
CA ILE A 337 3.70 -11.27 18.86
C ILE A 337 3.27 -11.49 20.31
N ALA A 338 2.12 -10.95 20.71
CA ALA A 338 1.56 -11.10 22.04
C ALA A 338 1.47 -12.56 22.46
N LYS A 339 0.86 -13.41 21.63
CA LYS A 339 0.73 -14.84 21.92
C LYS A 339 2.09 -15.52 22.08
N THR A 340 3.04 -15.25 21.18
CA THR A 340 4.36 -15.86 21.24
C THR A 340 5.15 -15.37 22.46
N VAL A 341 5.23 -14.06 22.68
CA VAL A 341 6.01 -13.47 23.78
C VAL A 341 5.40 -13.85 25.14
N ASN A 342 4.07 -13.85 25.27
CA ASN A 342 3.40 -14.27 26.51
C ASN A 342 3.69 -15.72 26.89
N SER A 343 4.06 -16.58 25.95
CA SER A 343 4.51 -17.95 26.28
C SER A 343 5.86 -18.01 27.01
N TYR A 344 6.57 -16.88 27.09
CA TYR A 344 7.83 -16.71 27.82
C TYR A 344 7.71 -15.84 29.08
N ALA A 345 6.48 -15.51 29.53
CA ALA A 345 6.27 -14.61 30.68
C ALA A 345 6.97 -15.09 31.97
N ASP A 346 7.09 -16.40 32.18
CA ASP A 346 7.78 -17.01 33.33
C ASP A 346 9.32 -16.94 33.25
N GLN A 347 9.89 -16.35 32.19
CA GLN A 347 11.33 -16.33 31.90
C GLN A 347 11.91 -14.90 31.83
N ASP A 348 11.35 -13.98 32.62
CA ASP A 348 11.70 -12.54 32.63
C ASP A 348 11.54 -11.84 31.26
N VAL A 349 10.64 -12.32 30.41
CA VAL A 349 10.30 -11.67 29.14
C VAL A 349 9.06 -10.81 29.33
N VAL A 350 9.14 -9.55 28.92
CA VAL A 350 8.01 -8.60 28.98
C VAL A 350 7.73 -8.02 27.60
N PHE A 351 6.44 -7.79 27.33
CA PHE A 351 5.98 -7.21 26.08
C PHE A 351 5.27 -5.88 26.33
N PHE A 352 5.68 -4.84 25.61
CA PHE A 352 4.98 -3.55 25.59
C PHE A 352 4.62 -3.16 24.17
N ALA A 353 3.34 -2.90 23.96
CA ALA A 353 2.81 -2.35 22.72
C ALA A 353 2.83 -0.82 22.82
N VAL A 354 3.78 -0.18 22.15
CA VAL A 354 3.98 1.28 22.19
C VAL A 354 3.21 1.94 21.06
N ASN A 355 2.10 2.58 21.39
CA ASN A 355 1.31 3.34 20.43
C ASN A 355 1.98 4.70 20.14
N VAL A 356 2.15 5.07 18.87
CA VAL A 356 2.92 6.26 18.46
C VAL A 356 2.05 7.33 17.80
N GLY A 357 2.20 8.57 18.25
CA GLY A 357 1.59 9.76 17.63
C GLY A 357 0.09 9.93 17.87
N GLU A 358 -0.53 9.12 18.74
CA GLU A 358 -1.97 9.19 19.01
C GLU A 358 -2.27 9.56 20.47
N ASN A 359 -3.43 10.19 20.69
CA ASN A 359 -3.85 10.59 22.04
C ASN A 359 -4.25 9.38 22.89
N ALA A 360 -3.81 9.35 24.15
CA ALA A 360 -4.05 8.25 25.07
C ALA A 360 -5.53 7.85 25.23
N ASN A 361 -6.49 8.78 25.16
CA ASN A 361 -7.91 8.44 25.28
C ASN A 361 -8.41 7.65 24.06
N LEU A 362 -7.93 7.99 22.86
CA LEU A 362 -8.26 7.26 21.64
C LEU A 362 -7.66 5.86 21.68
N VAL A 363 -6.39 5.75 22.09
CA VAL A 363 -5.68 4.48 22.20
C VAL A 363 -6.33 3.59 23.25
N LYS A 364 -6.74 4.14 24.39
CA LYS A 364 -7.42 3.39 25.46
C LYS A 364 -8.71 2.76 24.97
N GLY A 365 -9.61 3.54 24.36
CA GLY A 365 -10.87 3.01 23.83
C GLY A 365 -10.64 1.96 22.75
N PHE A 366 -9.65 2.18 21.88
CA PHE A 366 -9.29 1.20 20.85
C PHE A 366 -8.74 -0.09 21.45
N ALA A 367 -7.76 -0.02 22.35
CA ALA A 367 -7.11 -1.19 22.93
C ALA A 367 -8.08 -2.06 23.75
N GLU A 368 -9.02 -1.43 24.48
CA GLU A 368 -10.09 -2.13 25.21
C GLU A 368 -11.00 -2.95 24.27
N GLU A 369 -11.20 -2.51 23.01
CA GLU A 369 -11.99 -3.24 22.01
C GLU A 369 -11.25 -4.42 21.37
N GLN A 370 -9.90 -4.45 21.40
CA GLN A 370 -9.10 -5.44 20.68
C GLN A 370 -8.80 -6.72 21.47
N ASP A 371 -8.93 -6.69 22.80
CA ASP A 371 -8.70 -7.84 23.70
C ASP A 371 -7.36 -8.57 23.48
N TRP A 372 -6.28 -7.82 23.20
CA TRP A 372 -4.96 -8.42 22.95
C TRP A 372 -4.29 -8.97 24.22
N GLY A 373 -4.72 -8.53 25.40
CA GLY A 373 -4.13 -8.96 26.67
C GLY A 373 -2.66 -8.52 26.82
N VAL A 374 -2.33 -7.29 26.40
CA VAL A 374 -0.97 -6.76 26.41
C VAL A 374 -0.90 -5.40 27.11
N ASP A 375 0.25 -5.12 27.70
CA ASP A 375 0.54 -3.82 28.29
C ASP A 375 0.78 -2.79 27.19
N VAL A 376 -0.06 -1.75 27.15
CA VAL A 376 0.00 -0.69 26.15
C VAL A 376 0.60 0.58 26.75
N ALA A 377 1.64 1.08 26.09
CA ALA A 377 2.22 2.39 26.35
C ALA A 377 1.84 3.37 25.23
N VAL A 378 1.94 4.67 25.52
CA VAL A 378 1.61 5.74 24.58
C VAL A 378 2.77 6.72 24.43
N ASP A 379 3.06 7.07 23.18
CA ASP A 379 4.05 8.07 22.77
C ASP A 379 3.39 9.12 21.87
N PRO A 380 2.51 9.99 22.43
CA PRO A 380 1.75 10.94 21.64
C PRO A 380 2.62 12.01 20.97
N GLN A 381 3.80 12.30 21.53
CA GLN A 381 4.72 13.31 21.00
C GLN A 381 5.76 12.72 20.04
N GLY A 382 5.96 11.40 20.05
CA GLY A 382 6.95 10.73 19.21
C GLY A 382 8.38 10.78 19.80
N ASP A 383 8.51 11.10 21.08
CA ASP A 383 9.82 11.25 21.73
C ASP A 383 10.52 9.89 21.85
N MET A 384 9.75 8.84 22.18
CA MET A 384 10.28 7.48 22.40
C MET A 384 10.63 6.80 21.07
N ILE A 385 9.74 6.91 20.08
CA ILE A 385 9.98 6.36 18.74
C ILE A 385 11.22 7.02 18.10
N GLU A 386 11.44 8.32 18.33
CA GLU A 386 12.65 9.01 17.86
C GLU A 386 13.89 8.58 18.63
N ALA A 387 13.85 8.57 19.97
CA ALA A 387 14.98 8.18 20.82
C ALA A 387 15.47 6.77 20.50
N LEU A 388 14.56 5.85 20.21
CA LEU A 388 14.86 4.48 19.85
C LEU A 388 15.15 4.28 18.37
N SER A 389 15.26 5.35 17.56
CA SER A 389 15.52 5.28 16.11
C SER A 389 14.49 4.44 15.33
N ALA A 390 13.27 4.36 15.85
CA ALA A 390 12.18 3.56 15.34
C ALA A 390 11.42 4.26 14.19
N LYS A 391 12.14 4.61 13.11
CA LYS A 391 11.67 5.54 12.06
C LYS A 391 10.43 5.13 11.25
N ARG A 392 9.87 3.94 11.46
CA ARG A 392 8.68 3.43 10.77
C ARG A 392 7.98 2.37 11.61
N ILE A 393 6.70 2.13 11.32
CA ILE A 393 5.90 1.05 11.92
C ILE A 393 5.32 0.12 10.83
N PRO A 394 5.02 -1.15 11.13
CA PRO A 394 5.36 -1.85 12.37
C PRO A 394 6.88 -2.01 12.50
N LEU A 395 7.38 -1.76 13.70
CA LEU A 395 8.74 -2.07 14.11
C LEU A 395 8.68 -2.74 15.47
N THR A 396 9.34 -3.87 15.61
CA THR A 396 9.54 -4.51 16.90
C THR A 396 11.02 -4.52 17.27
N LEU A 397 11.36 -4.05 18.46
CA LEU A 397 12.69 -4.18 19.04
C LEU A 397 12.69 -5.29 20.09
N VAL A 398 13.68 -6.18 20.01
CA VAL A 398 13.95 -7.17 21.05
C VAL A 398 15.21 -6.74 21.78
N ILE A 399 15.05 -6.40 23.06
CA ILE A 399 16.09 -5.86 23.92
C ILE A 399 16.43 -6.95 24.93
N GLY A 400 17.68 -7.40 24.96
CA GLY A 400 18.15 -8.38 25.93
C GLY A 400 18.41 -7.76 27.31
N LYS A 401 18.70 -8.64 28.29
CA LYS A 401 19.16 -8.22 29.62
C LYS A 401 20.42 -7.33 29.49
N GLY A 402 20.48 -6.26 30.27
CA GLY A 402 21.48 -5.19 30.16
C GLY A 402 21.10 -4.08 29.17
N GLY A 403 19.89 -4.11 28.61
CA GLY A 403 19.36 -3.05 27.76
C GLY A 403 19.96 -2.99 26.35
N VAL A 404 20.55 -4.09 25.86
CA VAL A 404 21.14 -4.14 24.51
C VAL A 404 20.09 -4.57 23.48
N VAL A 405 19.99 -3.88 22.35
CA VAL A 405 19.10 -4.30 21.25
C VAL A 405 19.71 -5.53 20.57
N GLU A 406 19.05 -6.67 20.73
CA GLU A 406 19.48 -7.97 20.20
C GLU A 406 18.87 -8.25 18.83
N ALA A 407 17.66 -7.76 18.58
CA ALA A 407 17.03 -7.83 17.27
C ALA A 407 16.15 -6.61 16.99
N ALA A 408 15.93 -6.32 15.71
CA ALA A 408 15.02 -5.29 15.23
C ALA A 408 14.31 -5.78 13.97
N HIS A 409 12.98 -5.78 14.01
CA HIS A 409 12.13 -6.32 12.95
C HIS A 409 11.25 -5.25 12.37
N VAL A 410 11.32 -5.04 11.07
CA VAL A 410 10.47 -4.09 10.35
C VAL A 410 9.46 -4.87 9.52
N GLY A 411 8.19 -4.47 9.59
CA GLY A 411 7.13 -5.07 8.76
C GLY A 411 6.48 -6.32 9.38
N TYR A 412 5.58 -6.92 8.62
CA TYR A 412 4.84 -8.12 9.00
C TYR A 412 5.04 -9.21 7.92
N PRO A 413 5.86 -10.26 8.19
CA PRO A 413 6.19 -11.29 7.21
C PRO A 413 5.12 -12.38 7.08
N GLY A 414 3.97 -12.22 7.73
CA GLY A 414 2.95 -13.26 7.90
C GLY A 414 3.04 -13.97 9.27
N PRO A 415 1.97 -14.64 9.70
CA PRO A 415 1.82 -15.08 11.09
C PRO A 415 2.80 -16.20 11.48
N GLU A 416 2.99 -17.19 10.61
CA GLU A 416 3.88 -18.35 10.90
C GLU A 416 5.35 -17.93 10.97
N ALA A 417 5.80 -17.18 9.95
CA ALA A 417 7.17 -16.68 9.89
C ALA A 417 7.50 -15.74 11.06
N LEU A 418 6.54 -14.90 11.47
CA LEU A 418 6.69 -14.03 12.63
C LEU A 418 6.77 -14.83 13.92
N ALA A 419 5.84 -15.76 14.15
CA ALA A 419 5.82 -16.57 15.37
C ALA A 419 7.11 -17.39 15.53
N GLN A 420 7.55 -18.05 14.45
CA GLN A 420 8.77 -18.85 14.47
C GLN A 420 10.00 -17.98 14.76
N ARG A 421 10.09 -16.79 14.14
CA ARG A 421 11.20 -15.87 14.38
C ARG A 421 11.32 -15.45 15.84
N PHE A 422 10.21 -15.00 16.44
CA PHE A 422 10.22 -14.60 17.86
C PHE A 422 10.54 -15.77 18.78
N LYS A 423 10.05 -16.97 18.46
CA LYS A 423 10.39 -18.17 19.21
C LYS A 423 11.90 -18.45 19.19
N ASP A 424 12.50 -18.47 17.99
CA ASP A 424 13.93 -18.75 17.81
C ASP A 424 14.80 -17.73 18.57
N GLU A 425 14.42 -16.45 18.51
CA GLU A 425 15.14 -15.36 19.19
C GLU A 425 15.00 -15.43 20.71
N LEU A 426 13.78 -15.60 21.21
CA LEU A 426 13.53 -15.67 22.65
C LEU A 426 14.17 -16.92 23.27
N ASP A 427 14.13 -18.08 22.59
CA ASP A 427 14.81 -19.30 23.03
C ASP A 427 16.32 -19.08 23.25
N VAL A 428 16.97 -18.29 22.40
CA VAL A 428 18.39 -17.91 22.56
C VAL A 428 18.57 -16.98 23.77
N LEU A 429 17.74 -15.95 23.88
CA LEU A 429 17.93 -14.91 24.91
C LEU A 429 17.62 -15.42 26.33
N VAL A 430 16.59 -16.24 26.51
CA VAL A 430 16.26 -16.81 27.84
C VAL A 430 17.33 -17.75 28.37
N GLN A 431 18.13 -18.36 27.48
CA GLN A 431 19.29 -19.17 27.83
C GLN A 431 20.55 -18.33 28.10
N GLY A 432 20.45 -16.99 28.04
CA GLY A 432 21.58 -16.08 28.20
C GLY A 432 22.43 -15.91 26.94
N GLY A 433 21.94 -16.38 25.78
CA GLY A 433 22.57 -16.15 24.49
C GLY A 433 22.45 -14.71 24.01
N ARG A 434 23.13 -14.42 22.89
CA ARG A 434 23.15 -13.10 22.24
C ARG A 434 22.86 -13.30 20.74
N ILE A 435 22.04 -12.43 20.16
CA ILE A 435 21.64 -12.50 18.73
C ILE A 435 22.45 -11.51 17.91
N ALA A 436 22.63 -10.29 18.42
CA ALA A 436 23.32 -9.24 17.67
C ALA A 436 24.83 -9.56 17.49
N SER A 437 25.44 -10.31 18.41
CA SER A 437 26.85 -10.71 18.34
C SER A 437 27.10 -12.04 17.63
N SER A 438 26.06 -12.78 17.22
CA SER A 438 26.19 -14.06 16.52
C SER A 438 26.10 -13.94 14.99
N LYS A 439 25.98 -12.71 14.47
CA LYS A 439 25.87 -12.39 13.04
C LYS A 439 27.14 -11.80 12.43
N GLU A 440 28.29 -11.86 13.12
CA GLU A 440 29.61 -11.51 12.55
C GLU A 440 30.21 -12.63 11.69
#